data_AF-L9L4G1-F1
#
_entry.id   AF-L9L4G1-F1
#
_cell.length_a   1.000
_cell.length_b   1.000
_cell.length_c   1.000
_cell.angle_alpha   90.00
_cell.angle_beta   90.00
_cell.angle_gamma   90.00
#
_symmetry.space_group_name_H-M   'P 1'
#
loop_
_entity.id
_entity.type
_entity.pdbx_description
1 polymer ?
#
loop_
_entity_poly.entity_id
_entity_poly.type
_entity_poly.pdbx_seq_one_letter_code
_entity_poly.pdbx_strand_id
1 'polypeptide(L)'
;MLEADLVSKMLRAVLQSHKNGIALPRLQGEYRSLTGDWIPFKQLGYPTLEAYLRSVPAVVRIETSRSGEITCYAMACTETARIAQLVACQRSSKRKTGRQVNCQMRVKKTMPFFLEGKPKATLRQPGFASDFSVSKKSNPALLRNKGNSLGVKSDAEMPPCALHTALGNEVLRDVPVQRHVTMSASSRYLALV
;
A
#
# COMPACT_ATOMS: atom_id res chain seq x y z
N MET A 1 -26.41 11.76 0.00
CA MET A 1 -25.02 12.05 -0.42
C MET A 1 -25.10 12.69 -1.78
N LEU A 2 -24.36 13.77 -2.03
CA LEU A 2 -24.35 14.38 -3.36
C LEU A 2 -23.65 13.43 -4.33
N GLU A 3 -24.20 13.22 -5.52
CA GLU A 3 -23.64 12.33 -6.55
C GLU A 3 -22.18 12.68 -6.85
N ALA A 4 -21.85 13.98 -6.89
CA ALA A 4 -20.50 14.49 -7.09
C ALA A 4 -19.50 14.05 -6.01
N ASP A 5 -19.93 13.92 -4.75
CA ASP A 5 -19.08 13.49 -3.65
C ASP A 5 -18.72 12.01 -3.78
N LEU A 6 -19.69 11.19 -4.21
CA LEU A 6 -19.47 9.76 -4.44
C LEU A 6 -18.48 9.55 -5.59
N VAL A 7 -18.71 10.21 -6.73
CA VAL A 7 -17.81 10.18 -7.88
C VAL A 7 -16.40 10.62 -7.49
N SER A 8 -16.27 11.68 -6.68
CA SER A 8 -14.98 12.16 -6.18
C SER A 8 -14.25 11.13 -5.31
N LYS A 9 -14.97 10.42 -4.44
CA LYS A 9 -14.40 9.35 -3.59
C LYS A 9 -13.94 8.15 -4.41
N MET A 10 -14.75 7.72 -5.38
CA MET A 10 -14.41 6.59 -6.25
C MET A 10 -13.24 6.95 -7.17
N LEU A 11 -13.23 8.16 -7.74
CA LEU A 11 -12.11 8.68 -8.52
C LEU A 11 -10.81 8.69 -7.71
N ARG A 12 -10.88 9.12 -6.43
CA ARG A 12 -9.73 9.08 -5.53
C ARG A 12 -9.19 7.66 -5.36
N ALA A 13 -10.06 6.68 -5.16
CA ALA A 13 -9.67 5.27 -5.00
C ALA A 13 -8.96 4.72 -6.25
N VAL A 14 -9.49 5.01 -7.45
CA VAL A 14 -8.90 4.62 -8.74
C VAL A 14 -7.52 5.22 -8.94
N LEU A 15 -7.37 6.52 -8.64
CA LEU A 15 -6.07 7.19 -8.80
C LEU A 15 -5.04 6.72 -7.76
N GLN A 16 -5.48 6.36 -6.55
CA GLN A 16 -4.59 5.88 -5.47
C GLN A 16 -4.01 4.49 -5.74
N SER A 17 -4.72 3.62 -6.46
CA SER A 17 -4.18 2.32 -6.87
C SER A 17 -3.06 2.46 -7.92
N HIS A 18 -3.05 3.56 -8.68
CA HIS A 18 -2.10 3.84 -9.75
C HIS A 18 -1.04 4.88 -9.36
N LYS A 19 0.03 4.42 -8.70
CA LYS A 19 1.12 5.31 -8.23
C LYS A 19 1.82 6.13 -9.33
N ASN A 20 1.83 5.61 -10.56
CA ASN A 20 2.48 6.26 -11.71
C ASN A 20 1.54 7.21 -12.47
N GLY A 21 0.31 7.40 -11.99
CA GLY A 21 -0.73 8.14 -12.70
C GLY A 21 -1.39 7.32 -13.80
N ILE A 22 -2.47 7.89 -14.35
CA ILE A 22 -3.29 7.28 -15.39
C ILE A 22 -3.45 8.26 -16.54
N ALA A 23 -3.18 7.83 -17.76
CA ALA A 23 -3.46 8.62 -18.95
C ALA A 23 -4.97 8.89 -19.06
N LEU A 24 -5.36 10.12 -19.41
CA LEU A 24 -6.76 10.53 -19.56
C LEU A 24 -7.64 9.54 -20.38
N PRO A 25 -7.21 9.00 -21.53
CA PRO A 25 -8.02 8.04 -22.28
C PRO A 25 -8.23 6.70 -21.55
N ARG A 26 -7.31 6.29 -20.67
CA ARG A 26 -7.42 5.05 -19.88
C ARG A 26 -8.26 5.23 -18.62
N LEU A 27 -8.35 6.45 -18.09
CA LEU A 27 -9.00 6.74 -16.82
C LEU A 27 -10.44 6.23 -16.75
N GLN A 28 -11.21 6.39 -17.83
CA GLN A 28 -12.60 5.92 -17.89
C GLN A 28 -12.69 4.38 -17.75
N GLY A 29 -11.77 3.63 -18.36
CA GLY A 29 -11.73 2.18 -18.25
C GLY A 29 -11.35 1.69 -16.85
N GLU A 30 -10.39 2.37 -16.22
CA GLU A 30 -9.97 2.07 -14.83
C GLU A 30 -11.10 2.38 -13.83
N TYR A 31 -11.79 3.50 -14.02
CA TYR A 31 -12.92 3.87 -13.19
C TYR A 31 -14.08 2.87 -13.32
N ARG A 32 -14.39 2.45 -14.55
CA ARG A 32 -15.40 1.42 -14.80
C ARG A 32 -15.02 0.07 -14.22
N SER A 33 -13.73 -0.29 -14.25
CA SER A 33 -13.25 -1.54 -13.65
C SER A 33 -13.48 -1.61 -12.14
N LEU A 34 -13.42 -0.45 -11.45
CA LEU A 34 -13.68 -0.38 -10.01
C LEU A 34 -15.17 -0.18 -9.67
N THR A 35 -15.87 0.67 -10.42
CA THR A 35 -17.24 1.13 -10.08
C THR A 35 -18.33 0.34 -10.81
N GLY A 36 -18.02 -0.26 -11.97
CA GLY A 36 -18.98 -0.86 -12.89
C GLY A 36 -19.47 0.10 -13.98
N ASP A 37 -19.48 1.41 -13.69
CA ASP A 37 -20.03 2.46 -14.55
C ASP A 37 -18.98 3.49 -15.00
N TRP A 38 -19.34 4.30 -16.00
CA TRP A 38 -18.51 5.42 -16.47
C TRP A 38 -18.64 6.64 -15.57
N ILE A 39 -17.63 7.52 -15.60
CA ILE A 39 -17.69 8.80 -14.88
C ILE A 39 -18.80 9.66 -15.51
N PRO A 40 -19.84 10.09 -14.75
CA PRO A 40 -21.00 10.81 -15.28
C PRO A 40 -20.73 12.32 -15.48
N PHE A 41 -19.60 12.70 -16.07
CA PHE A 41 -19.18 14.11 -16.19
C PHE A 41 -20.17 15.01 -16.95
N LYS A 42 -20.95 14.45 -17.89
CA LYS A 42 -22.02 15.17 -18.60
C LYS A 42 -23.20 15.51 -17.67
N GLN A 43 -23.58 14.58 -16.80
CA GLN A 43 -24.66 14.78 -15.82
C GLN A 43 -24.23 15.77 -14.73
N LEU A 44 -22.94 15.82 -14.44
CA LEU A 44 -22.33 16.80 -13.55
C LEU A 44 -22.17 18.19 -14.19
N GLY A 45 -22.61 18.39 -15.44
CA GLY A 45 -22.61 19.69 -16.12
C GLY A 45 -21.32 20.05 -16.86
N TYR A 46 -20.40 19.10 -17.07
CA TYR A 46 -19.13 19.36 -17.75
C TYR A 46 -19.15 18.92 -19.21
N PRO A 47 -18.57 19.71 -20.14
CA PRO A 47 -18.55 19.37 -21.56
C PRO A 47 -17.60 18.20 -21.87
N THR A 48 -16.51 18.05 -21.12
CA THR A 48 -15.50 17.00 -21.31
C THR A 48 -15.08 16.41 -19.98
N LEU A 49 -14.51 15.20 -20.02
CA LEU A 49 -13.92 14.56 -18.85
C LEU A 49 -12.80 15.42 -18.25
N GLU A 50 -11.97 16.00 -19.11
CA GLU A 50 -10.88 16.89 -18.70
C GLU A 50 -11.39 18.13 -17.95
N ALA A 51 -12.48 18.74 -18.43
CA ALA A 51 -13.11 19.89 -17.76
C ALA A 51 -13.61 19.52 -16.37
N TYR A 52 -14.20 18.32 -16.21
CA TYR A 52 -14.57 17.81 -14.90
C TYR A 52 -13.35 17.60 -14.00
N LEU A 53 -12.29 16.96 -14.48
CA LEU A 53 -11.10 16.71 -13.66
C LEU A 53 -10.43 18.03 -13.22
N ARG A 54 -10.45 19.07 -14.06
CA ARG A 54 -9.96 20.41 -13.67
C ARG A 54 -10.81 21.08 -12.60
N SER A 55 -12.09 20.74 -12.46
CA SER A 55 -12.94 21.34 -11.42
C SER A 55 -12.73 20.72 -10.05
N VAL A 56 -12.05 19.56 -9.96
CA VAL A 56 -11.80 18.83 -8.69
C VAL A 56 -10.31 18.72 -8.33
N PRO A 57 -9.57 19.84 -8.22
CA PRO A 57 -8.13 19.82 -7.92
C PRO A 57 -7.79 19.30 -6.51
N ALA A 58 -8.78 19.18 -5.62
CA ALA A 58 -8.59 18.54 -4.32
C ALA A 58 -8.40 17.01 -4.41
N VAL A 59 -8.84 16.40 -5.52
CA VAL A 59 -8.83 14.94 -5.72
C VAL A 59 -7.77 14.53 -6.74
N VAL A 60 -7.65 15.29 -7.84
CA VAL A 60 -6.79 14.93 -8.97
C VAL A 60 -5.77 16.03 -9.28
N ARG A 61 -4.53 15.60 -9.54
CA ARG A 61 -3.48 16.43 -10.14
C ARG A 61 -3.39 16.07 -11.60
N ILE A 62 -3.44 17.08 -12.45
CA ILE A 62 -3.32 16.91 -13.90
C ILE A 62 -1.94 17.41 -14.31
N GLU A 63 -1.22 16.59 -15.06
CA GLU A 63 0.07 16.92 -15.64
C GLU A 63 -0.01 16.72 -17.15
N THR A 64 0.43 17.72 -17.92
CA THR A 64 0.47 17.65 -19.38
C THR A 64 1.91 17.46 -19.82
N SER A 65 2.17 16.35 -20.51
CA SER A 65 3.47 16.02 -21.08
C SER A 65 3.81 16.98 -22.24
N ARG A 66 5.10 17.05 -22.62
CA ARG A 66 5.55 17.83 -23.80
C ARG A 66 4.89 17.38 -25.10
N SER A 67 4.44 16.12 -25.17
CA SER A 67 3.66 15.55 -26.29
C SER A 67 2.19 15.98 -26.30
N GLY A 68 1.70 16.69 -25.29
CA GLY A 68 0.29 17.04 -25.12
C GLY A 68 -0.55 15.96 -24.41
N GLU A 69 0.06 14.83 -24.03
CA GLU A 69 -0.65 13.78 -23.28
C GLU A 69 -0.94 14.21 -21.85
N ILE A 70 -2.18 13.96 -21.40
CA ILE A 70 -2.64 14.32 -20.07
C ILE A 70 -2.58 13.10 -19.16
N THR A 71 -1.85 13.23 -18.05
CA THR A 71 -1.74 12.21 -17.00
C THR A 71 -2.37 12.71 -15.70
N CYS A 72 -3.20 11.86 -15.10
CA CYS A 72 -3.93 12.14 -13.87
C CYS A 72 -3.28 11.41 -12.69
N TYR A 73 -3.02 12.12 -11.60
CA TYR A 73 -2.47 11.56 -10.36
C TYR A 73 -3.42 11.81 -9.19
N ALA A 74 -3.38 10.94 -8.19
CA ALA A 74 -4.07 11.19 -6.93
C ALA A 74 -3.44 12.39 -6.21
N MET A 75 -4.26 13.34 -5.77
CA MET A 75 -3.82 14.37 -4.84
C MET A 75 -3.67 13.79 -3.44
N ALA A 76 -2.62 14.23 -2.75
CA ALA A 76 -2.41 13.90 -1.34
C ALA A 76 -3.56 14.52 -0.52
N CYS A 77 -4.32 13.67 0.19
CA CYS A 77 -5.35 14.14 1.09
C CYS A 77 -4.78 14.25 2.50
N THR A 78 -5.08 15.35 3.20
CA THR A 78 -4.72 15.54 4.61
C THR A 78 -5.42 14.50 5.50
N GLU A 79 -6.67 14.16 5.17
CA GLU A 79 -7.46 13.15 5.88
C GLU A 79 -6.77 11.77 5.93
N THR A 80 -6.16 11.36 4.82
CA THR A 80 -5.49 10.06 4.70
C THR A 80 -3.98 10.14 4.90
N ALA A 81 -3.43 11.27 5.37
CA ALA A 81 -1.98 11.49 5.43
C ALA A 81 -1.27 10.46 6.33
N ARG A 82 -1.84 10.17 7.52
CA ARG A 82 -1.28 9.16 8.45
C ARG A 82 -1.27 7.76 7.84
N ILE A 83 -2.36 7.36 7.18
CA ILE A 83 -2.44 6.07 6.50
C ILE A 83 -1.44 6.02 5.34
N ALA A 84 -1.32 7.09 4.56
CA ALA A 84 -0.37 7.19 3.46
C ALA A 84 1.09 7.03 3.94
N GLN A 85 1.46 7.62 5.09
CA GLN A 85 2.77 7.41 5.71
C GLN A 85 3.00 5.94 6.05
N LEU A 86 2.02 5.26 6.64
CA LEU A 86 2.11 3.84 6.96
C LEU A 86 2.23 2.98 5.69
N VAL A 87 1.44 3.27 4.65
CA VAL A 87 1.47 2.56 3.36
C VAL A 87 2.79 2.78 2.62
N ALA A 88 3.41 3.96 2.73
CA ALA A 88 4.72 4.23 2.14
C ALA A 88 5.84 3.35 2.73
N CYS A 89 5.71 2.95 3.99
CA CYS A 89 6.64 2.02 4.64
C CYS A 89 6.37 0.54 4.34
N GLN A 90 5.24 0.21 3.69
CA GLN A 90 4.95 -1.17 3.30
C GLN A 90 5.96 -1.65 2.25
N ARG A 91 6.39 -2.90 2.40
CA ARG A 91 7.35 -3.51 1.46
C ARG A 91 6.70 -3.63 0.09
N SER A 92 7.29 -3.00 -0.93
CA SER A 92 6.97 -3.32 -2.31
C SER A 92 7.62 -4.65 -2.70
N SER A 93 6.95 -5.42 -3.56
CA SER A 93 7.42 -6.74 -4.02
C SER A 93 8.75 -6.71 -4.78
N LYS A 94 9.26 -5.51 -5.13
CA LYS A 94 10.56 -5.33 -5.75
C LYS A 94 11.65 -5.63 -4.72
N ARG A 95 12.16 -6.86 -4.73
CA ARG A 95 13.31 -7.28 -3.92
C ARG A 95 14.42 -6.25 -4.09
N LYS A 96 14.79 -5.55 -3.00
CA LYS A 96 16.03 -4.79 -2.97
C LYS A 96 17.14 -5.83 -3.02
N THR A 97 17.86 -5.92 -4.15
CA THR A 97 19.11 -6.67 -4.24
C THR A 97 19.96 -6.29 -3.04
N GLY A 98 20.34 -7.29 -2.24
CA GLY A 98 20.68 -7.16 -0.83
C GLY A 98 21.62 -5.99 -0.54
N ARG A 99 21.22 -5.11 0.37
CA ARG A 99 22.24 -4.43 1.17
C ARG A 99 22.91 -5.54 1.97
N GLN A 100 24.11 -5.91 1.57
CA GLN A 100 24.98 -6.73 2.39
C GLN A 100 25.17 -5.95 3.69
N VAL A 101 24.40 -6.33 4.72
CA VAL A 101 24.61 -5.84 6.06
C VAL A 101 26.06 -6.18 6.38
N ASN A 102 26.84 -5.18 6.77
CA ASN A 102 28.19 -5.40 7.26
C ASN A 102 28.07 -6.12 8.62
N CYS A 103 27.80 -7.41 8.57
CA CYS A 103 27.85 -8.32 9.70
C CYS A 103 29.30 -8.71 9.98
N GLN A 104 30.27 -7.80 9.83
CA GLN A 104 31.54 -8.01 10.52
C GLN A 104 31.18 -8.08 12.00
N MET A 105 31.05 -9.32 12.48
CA MET A 105 30.89 -9.63 13.87
C MET A 105 31.98 -8.82 14.55
N ARG A 106 31.60 -7.87 15.41
CA ARG A 106 32.56 -7.22 16.30
C ARG A 106 33.05 -8.31 17.23
N VAL A 107 34.06 -9.06 16.79
CA VAL A 107 34.85 -9.93 17.65
C VAL A 107 35.49 -8.99 18.66
N LYS A 108 34.82 -8.84 19.82
CA LYS A 108 35.49 -8.29 20.98
C LYS A 108 36.74 -9.15 21.16
N LYS A 109 37.89 -8.50 21.28
CA LYS A 109 39.17 -9.16 21.51
C LYS A 109 39.08 -9.88 22.86
N THR A 110 38.60 -11.12 22.85
CA THR A 110 38.63 -11.98 24.02
C THR A 110 40.10 -12.20 24.33
N MET A 111 40.51 -11.81 25.54
CA MET A 111 41.87 -12.07 26.03
C MET A 111 42.12 -13.58 25.94
N PRO A 112 43.23 -14.04 25.37
CA PRO A 112 43.53 -15.47 25.35
C PRO A 112 43.66 -15.92 26.81
N PHE A 113 42.81 -16.85 27.22
CA PHE A 113 42.99 -17.57 28.46
C PHE A 113 44.28 -18.38 28.32
N PHE A 114 45.32 -18.03 29.06
CA PHE A 114 46.48 -18.88 29.23
C PHE A 114 46.05 -20.11 30.04
N LEU A 115 45.81 -21.22 29.35
CA LEU A 115 45.70 -22.54 29.97
C LEU A 115 47.13 -23.06 30.21
N GLU A 116 47.76 -22.60 31.30
CA GLU A 116 48.92 -23.29 31.86
C GLU A 116 48.39 -24.56 32.56
N GLY A 117 48.32 -25.63 31.79
CA GLY A 117 47.87 -26.95 32.24
C GLY A 117 47.68 -27.90 31.06
N LYS A 118 48.42 -29.02 31.06
CA LYS A 118 48.34 -30.06 30.01
C LYS A 118 46.89 -30.56 29.90
N PRO A 119 46.20 -30.43 28.75
CA PRO A 119 44.87 -31.02 28.61
C PRO A 119 45.01 -32.54 28.63
N LYS A 120 44.46 -33.18 29.66
CA LYS A 120 44.41 -34.64 29.76
C LYS A 120 43.49 -35.14 28.64
N ALA A 121 44.10 -35.72 27.60
CA ALA A 121 43.39 -36.24 26.44
C ALA A 121 42.55 -37.46 26.83
N THR A 122 41.26 -37.25 27.10
CA THR A 122 40.27 -38.33 27.12
C THR A 122 39.07 -37.95 26.29
N LEU A 123 39.23 -37.96 24.97
CA LEU A 123 38.08 -37.98 24.06
C LEU A 123 38.43 -38.89 22.88
N ARG A 124 37.64 -39.97 22.74
CA ARG A 124 37.83 -41.03 21.76
C ARG A 124 37.94 -40.43 20.36
N GLN A 125 39.04 -40.73 19.68
CA GLN A 125 39.24 -40.33 18.29
C GLN A 125 38.38 -41.20 17.38
N PRO A 126 37.54 -40.63 16.49
CA PRO A 126 36.94 -41.39 15.40
C PRO A 126 38.05 -41.81 14.43
N GLY A 127 38.17 -43.13 14.18
CA GLY A 127 39.12 -43.67 13.22
C GLY A 127 38.77 -43.23 11.80
N PHE A 128 39.75 -42.68 11.08
CA PHE A 128 39.66 -42.44 9.64
C PHE A 128 39.83 -43.78 8.92
N ALA A 129 38.79 -44.26 8.25
CA ALA A 129 38.90 -45.30 7.22
C ALA A 129 38.72 -44.62 5.86
N SER A 130 39.81 -44.54 5.11
CA SER A 130 39.83 -44.15 3.71
C SER A 130 40.10 -45.38 2.87
N ASP A 131 39.20 -45.73 1.95
CA ASP A 131 39.53 -46.52 0.77
C ASP A 131 38.84 -45.90 -0.44
N PHE A 132 39.66 -45.34 -1.32
CA PHE A 132 39.24 -44.94 -2.65
C PHE A 132 39.11 -46.19 -3.51
N SER A 133 37.96 -46.38 -4.15
CA SER A 133 37.92 -47.03 -5.46
C SER A 133 37.22 -46.10 -6.46
N VAL A 134 38.05 -45.64 -7.39
CA VAL A 134 37.65 -44.95 -8.61
C VAL A 134 36.76 -45.89 -9.41
N SER A 135 35.54 -45.47 -9.74
CA SER A 135 34.89 -45.85 -11.00
C SER A 135 33.68 -44.98 -11.35
N LYS A 136 33.91 -44.20 -12.40
CA LYS A 136 33.00 -43.88 -13.51
C LYS A 136 31.70 -43.10 -13.23
N LYS A 137 31.77 -41.85 -13.68
CA LYS A 137 30.72 -40.85 -13.85
C LYS A 137 29.68 -41.28 -14.89
N SER A 138 28.40 -41.21 -14.53
CA SER A 138 27.33 -40.76 -15.44
C SER A 138 26.20 -40.14 -14.61
N ASN A 139 25.96 -38.84 -14.82
CA ASN A 139 24.63 -38.26 -14.58
C ASN A 139 23.83 -38.50 -15.86
N PRO A 140 22.51 -38.78 -15.79
CA PRO A 140 21.58 -37.66 -15.98
C PRO A 140 20.27 -37.71 -15.16
N ALA A 141 19.82 -36.51 -14.81
CA ALA A 141 18.47 -35.94 -14.90
C ALA A 141 17.20 -36.64 -14.36
N LEU A 142 16.48 -35.85 -13.55
CA LEU A 142 15.03 -35.59 -13.57
C LEU A 142 14.05 -36.78 -13.46
N LEU A 143 13.35 -36.86 -12.32
CA LEU A 143 11.89 -37.03 -12.38
C LEU A 143 11.18 -36.39 -11.19
N ARG A 144 10.36 -35.41 -11.56
CA ARG A 144 9.34 -34.67 -10.83
C ARG A 144 8.30 -35.60 -10.21
N ASN A 145 8.10 -35.54 -8.88
CA ASN A 145 6.93 -36.14 -8.22
C ASN A 145 5.78 -35.12 -8.24
N LYS A 146 4.69 -35.44 -8.95
CA LYS A 146 3.41 -34.73 -8.87
C LYS A 146 2.29 -35.72 -9.17
N GLY A 147 1.66 -36.21 -8.11
CA GLY A 147 0.39 -36.95 -8.16
C GLY A 147 -0.68 -36.19 -7.38
N ASN A 148 -1.73 -35.76 -8.09
CA ASN A 148 -2.98 -35.26 -7.53
C ASN A 148 -3.93 -36.44 -7.23
N SER A 149 -4.73 -36.35 -6.19
CA SER A 149 -6.13 -36.81 -6.17
C SER A 149 -6.89 -35.95 -5.14
N LEU A 150 -7.81 -35.09 -5.59
CA LEU A 150 -9.26 -35.31 -5.63
C LEU A 150 -9.86 -35.73 -4.28
N GLY A 151 -10.54 -34.77 -3.66
CA GLY A 151 -11.37 -34.98 -2.46
C GLY A 151 -12.38 -33.85 -2.35
N VAL A 152 -13.40 -33.93 -3.21
CA VAL A 152 -14.63 -33.13 -3.13
C VAL A 152 -15.45 -33.66 -1.94
N LYS A 153 -15.88 -32.77 -1.04
CA LYS A 153 -17.17 -32.91 -0.33
C LYS A 153 -17.77 -31.52 -0.10
N SER A 154 -18.95 -31.33 -0.69
CA SER A 154 -19.92 -30.30 -0.33
C SER A 154 -20.75 -30.83 0.84
N ASP A 155 -21.07 -29.98 1.81
CA ASP A 155 -22.40 -29.95 2.42
C ASP A 155 -22.68 -28.58 3.03
N ALA A 156 -23.95 -28.22 3.06
CA ALA A 156 -24.50 -26.88 3.31
C ALA A 156 -24.91 -26.72 4.79
N GLU A 157 -24.82 -25.51 5.36
CA GLU A 157 -25.84 -24.88 6.25
C GLU A 157 -25.38 -23.46 6.67
N MET A 158 -26.34 -22.56 6.90
CA MET A 158 -26.21 -21.10 7.13
C MET A 158 -27.33 -20.68 8.11
N PRO A 159 -27.29 -19.50 8.75
CA PRO A 159 -26.58 -19.03 9.95
C PRO A 159 -27.56 -18.95 11.18
N PRO A 160 -27.27 -18.20 12.27
CA PRO A 160 -27.67 -16.78 12.26
C PRO A 160 -26.70 -15.82 12.97
N CYS A 161 -26.65 -14.60 12.44
CA CYS A 161 -26.05 -13.44 13.07
C CYS A 161 -26.89 -12.97 14.26
N ALA A 162 -26.27 -12.81 15.43
CA ALA A 162 -26.91 -12.19 16.59
C ALA A 162 -26.92 -10.66 16.45
N LEU A 163 -28.12 -10.11 16.35
CA LEU A 163 -28.46 -8.72 16.62
C LEU A 163 -28.33 -8.47 18.13
N HIS A 164 -27.65 -7.39 18.52
CA HIS A 164 -27.89 -6.75 19.80
C HIS A 164 -28.37 -5.32 19.56
N THR A 165 -29.64 -5.11 19.90
CA THR A 165 -30.34 -3.84 20.03
C THR A 165 -30.16 -3.34 21.48
N ALA A 166 -29.82 -2.06 21.66
CA ALA A 166 -30.08 -1.27 22.86
C ALA A 166 -29.94 0.21 22.43
N LEU A 167 -31.02 0.91 22.07
CA LEU A 167 -32.00 1.56 22.94
C LEU A 167 -31.40 2.15 24.22
N GLY A 168 -31.19 3.47 24.17
CA GLY A 168 -30.77 4.30 25.28
C GLY A 168 -30.83 5.77 24.85
N ASN A 169 -32.05 6.30 24.74
CA ASN A 169 -32.26 7.74 24.91
C ASN A 169 -31.81 8.11 26.34
N GLU A 170 -31.30 9.32 26.57
CA GLU A 170 -31.75 10.32 27.58
C GLU A 170 -30.80 11.54 27.54
N VAL A 171 -31.32 12.65 27.02
CA VAL A 171 -31.19 14.05 27.47
C VAL A 171 -29.95 14.45 28.29
N LEU A 172 -29.11 15.33 27.72
CA LEU A 172 -28.54 16.46 28.46
C LEU A 172 -28.48 17.71 27.58
N ARG A 173 -29.16 18.74 28.05
CA ARG A 173 -29.23 20.10 27.50
C ARG A 173 -28.13 20.93 28.16
N ASP A 174 -27.40 21.75 27.40
CA ASP A 174 -26.94 23.11 27.77
C ASP A 174 -26.18 23.74 26.58
N VAL A 175 -26.84 24.60 25.80
CA VAL A 175 -26.69 26.08 25.72
C VAL A 175 -25.42 26.58 24.99
N PRO A 176 -25.57 27.47 23.98
CA PRO A 176 -24.47 27.98 23.16
C PRO A 176 -23.75 29.17 23.81
N VAL A 177 -22.41 29.11 23.88
CA VAL A 177 -21.61 30.31 24.16
C VAL A 177 -21.24 31.00 22.85
N GLN A 178 -22.03 32.02 22.59
CA GLN A 178 -21.75 33.18 21.76
C GLN A 178 -20.36 33.76 22.06
N ARG A 179 -19.48 33.80 21.07
CA ARG A 179 -18.39 34.78 21.02
C ARG A 179 -18.47 35.55 19.72
N HIS A 180 -18.83 36.82 19.87
CA HIS A 180 -18.63 37.86 18.88
C HIS A 180 -17.14 37.95 18.56
N VAL A 181 -16.78 37.92 17.28
CA VAL A 181 -15.58 38.61 16.80
C VAL A 181 -16.01 39.48 15.64
N THR A 182 -15.82 40.76 15.87
CA THR A 182 -16.16 41.93 15.05
C THR A 182 -15.61 41.81 13.63
N MET A 183 -16.48 42.07 12.65
CA MET A 183 -16.07 42.37 11.28
C MET A 183 -15.31 43.69 11.24
N SER A 184 -14.09 43.70 10.69
CA SER A 184 -13.45 44.92 10.25
C SER A 184 -13.58 45.01 8.74
N ALA A 185 -14.50 45.86 8.29
CA ALA A 185 -14.53 46.38 6.94
C ALA A 185 -13.58 47.58 6.87
N SER A 186 -12.60 47.54 5.98
CA SER A 186 -11.98 48.76 5.48
C SER A 186 -11.70 48.59 3.99
N SER A 187 -12.65 49.08 3.20
CA SER A 187 -12.37 49.61 1.87
C SER A 187 -11.47 50.84 2.01
N ARG A 188 -10.52 51.04 1.09
CA ARG A 188 -10.41 52.23 0.21
C ARG A 188 -9.04 52.31 -0.49
N TYR A 189 -9.12 52.30 -1.82
CA TYR A 189 -8.37 53.04 -2.87
C TYR A 189 -6.91 53.49 -2.67
N LEU A 190 -6.11 53.24 -3.72
CA LEU A 190 -5.17 54.13 -4.47
C LEU A 190 -4.35 53.20 -5.41
N ALA A 191 -4.54 53.13 -6.73
CA ALA A 191 -4.34 54.13 -7.79
C ALA A 191 -3.02 54.90 -7.63
N LEU A 192 -2.00 54.56 -8.44
CA LEU A 192 -0.99 55.50 -8.96
C LEU A 192 -0.15 54.81 -10.06
N VAL A 193 -0.31 55.39 -11.26
CA VAL A 193 0.55 55.52 -12.47
C VAL A 193 1.60 54.45 -12.75
#